data_AF-A0A922LG98-F1
#
_entry.id   AF-A0A922LG98-F1
#
_cell.length_a   1.000
_cell.length_b   1.000
_cell.length_c   1.000
_cell.angle_alpha   90.00
_cell.angle_beta   90.00
_cell.angle_gamma   90.00
#
_symmetry.space_group_name_H-M   'P 1'
#
loop_
_entity.id
_entity.type
_entity.pdbx_description
1 polymer ?
#
loop_
_entity_poly.entity_id
_entity_poly.type
_entity_poly.pdbx_seq_one_letter_code
_entity_poly.pdbx_strand_id
1 'polypeptide(L)'
;MPRKTMWARAFYGSVLTLGNNTNNRVESLNRQIKRYVRKSDSLHKCMYKAFKWSSMTFSRKSIEDQIISGRTYNYDAPQRLIPLINMLTPFARSKVLCELKKMRFVNLEYESGEWLFMVDSGQYYEVDVSICQCNCSTFNMCRYPCRHLLLAYVKRRNLTTHQLLRCCCRWKLENRYNLQNNTAISLRRRSKEYIQLQRLQRMCKQQIVEKYGERFANQVERKVYNFYLRIINS
;
A
#
# COMPACT_ATOMS: atom_id res chain seq x y z
N MET A 1 -28.10 10.79 -7.58
CA MET A 1 -27.89 11.06 -6.13
C MET A 1 -26.65 10.32 -5.63
N PRO A 2 -25.63 11.01 -5.07
CA PRO A 2 -24.48 10.33 -4.48
C PRO A 2 -24.90 9.69 -3.14
N ARG A 3 -24.56 8.41 -2.92
CA ARG A 3 -24.91 7.68 -1.69
C ARG A 3 -24.27 8.36 -0.47
N LYS A 4 -25.05 8.54 0.60
CA LYS A 4 -24.69 9.23 1.88
C LYS A 4 -23.35 8.82 2.52
N THR A 5 -22.73 7.70 2.12
CA THR A 5 -21.44 7.22 2.64
C THR A 5 -20.21 7.69 1.85
N MET A 6 -20.38 8.43 0.75
CA MET A 6 -19.27 8.81 -0.16
C MET A 6 -18.56 10.12 0.18
N TRP A 7 -19.19 11.06 0.89
CA TRP A 7 -18.64 12.40 1.14
C TRP A 7 -17.31 12.36 1.90
N ALA A 8 -17.22 11.52 2.93
CA ALA A 8 -16.02 11.33 3.74
C ALA A 8 -14.81 10.86 2.92
N ARG A 9 -15.02 10.08 1.86
CA ARG A 9 -13.94 9.40 1.14
C ARG A 9 -13.06 10.35 0.32
N ALA A 10 -13.63 11.49 -0.11
CA ALA A 10 -12.89 12.55 -0.80
C ALA A 10 -11.86 13.24 0.11
N PHE A 11 -12.14 13.34 1.42
CA PHE A 11 -11.28 14.04 2.39
C PHE A 11 -10.21 13.16 3.03
N TYR A 12 -10.34 11.83 2.95
CA TYR A 12 -9.38 10.88 3.55
C TYR A 12 -8.44 10.20 2.54
N GLY A 13 -8.44 10.59 1.26
CA GLY A 13 -7.62 9.93 0.22
C GLY A 13 -6.11 9.93 0.52
N SER A 14 -5.64 10.89 1.30
CA SER A 14 -4.25 11.01 1.82
C SER A 14 -4.10 10.60 3.28
N VAL A 15 -5.20 10.34 3.99
CA VAL A 15 -5.21 10.04 5.42
C VAL A 15 -5.12 8.54 5.62
N LEU A 16 -4.20 8.11 6.46
CA LEU A 16 -4.04 6.72 6.84
C LEU A 16 -5.26 6.25 7.66
N THR A 17 -6.15 5.48 7.04
CA THR A 17 -7.35 4.93 7.70
C THR A 17 -7.21 3.46 8.09
N LEU A 18 -6.24 2.75 7.51
CA LEU A 18 -6.03 1.31 7.66
C LEU A 18 -7.30 0.50 7.33
N GLY A 19 -8.11 1.02 6.40
CA GLY A 19 -9.41 0.46 6.05
C GLY A 19 -10.52 0.71 7.08
N ASN A 20 -10.31 1.58 8.07
CA ASN A 20 -11.33 1.99 9.02
C ASN A 20 -12.02 3.28 8.55
N ASN A 21 -13.30 3.16 8.21
CA ASN A 21 -14.04 4.25 7.57
C ASN A 21 -15.11 4.85 8.51
N THR A 22 -14.90 4.81 9.84
CA THR A 22 -15.81 5.24 10.95
C THR A 22 -16.75 4.19 11.57
N ASN A 23 -17.18 4.51 12.81
CA ASN A 23 -18.07 3.90 13.82
C ASN A 23 -18.05 2.39 14.09
N ASN A 24 -18.02 1.53 13.08
CA ASN A 24 -18.35 0.10 13.26
C ASN A 24 -17.47 -0.63 14.28
N ARG A 25 -16.19 -0.25 14.41
CA ARG A 25 -15.27 -0.87 15.38
C ARG A 25 -15.55 -0.40 16.81
N VAL A 26 -15.80 0.90 16.98
CA VAL A 26 -16.17 1.49 18.27
C VAL A 26 -17.54 0.99 18.69
N GLU A 27 -18.51 0.94 17.77
CA GLU A 27 -19.83 0.37 17.99
C GLU A 27 -19.79 -1.13 18.30
N SER A 28 -18.96 -1.91 17.60
CA SER A 28 -18.80 -3.34 17.87
C SER A 28 -18.16 -3.57 19.25
N LEU A 29 -17.11 -2.84 19.60
CA LEU A 29 -16.51 -2.89 20.93
C LEU A 29 -17.49 -2.44 22.00
N ASN A 30 -18.19 -1.33 21.80
CA ASN A 30 -19.23 -0.85 22.71
C ASN A 30 -20.37 -1.86 22.87
N ARG A 31 -20.78 -2.54 21.80
CA ARG A 31 -21.77 -3.61 21.84
C ARG A 31 -21.25 -4.80 22.66
N GLN A 32 -19.98 -5.16 22.53
CA GLN A 32 -19.37 -6.24 23.33
C GLN A 32 -19.25 -5.87 24.81
N ILE A 33 -18.80 -4.65 25.11
CA ILE A 33 -18.73 -4.11 26.48
C ILE A 33 -20.13 -4.14 27.12
N LYS A 34 -21.15 -3.62 26.41
CA LYS A 34 -22.55 -3.64 26.88
C LYS A 34 -23.13 -5.05 27.04
N ARG A 35 -22.61 -6.06 26.34
CA ARG A 35 -23.02 -7.47 26.54
C ARG A 35 -22.45 -8.08 27.81
N TYR A 36 -21.21 -7.73 28.17
CA TYR A 36 -20.50 -8.33 29.30
C TYR A 36 -20.69 -7.55 30.62
N VAL A 37 -20.83 -6.23 30.53
CA VAL A 37 -21.03 -5.32 31.67
C VAL A 37 -22.50 -4.96 31.79
N ARG A 38 -23.09 -5.24 32.95
CA ARG A 38 -24.48 -4.88 33.29
C ARG A 38 -24.48 -3.61 34.13
N LYS A 39 -25.57 -2.82 34.07
CA LYS A 39 -25.73 -1.61 34.90
C LYS A 39 -25.70 -1.90 36.40
N SER A 40 -26.06 -3.11 36.81
CA SER A 40 -26.04 -3.56 38.22
C SER A 40 -24.69 -4.10 38.68
N ASP A 41 -23.68 -4.16 37.81
CA ASP A 41 -22.33 -4.59 38.23
C ASP A 41 -21.63 -3.46 39.00
N SER A 42 -21.00 -3.79 40.13
CA SER A 42 -20.08 -2.89 40.81
C SER A 42 -18.78 -2.70 40.00
N LEU A 43 -18.07 -1.61 40.22
CA LEU A 43 -16.85 -1.27 39.49
C LEU A 43 -15.80 -2.40 39.50
N HIS A 44 -15.56 -3.03 40.66
CA HIS A 44 -14.67 -4.18 40.80
C HIS A 44 -15.07 -5.35 39.89
N LYS A 45 -16.38 -5.65 39.80
CA LYS A 45 -16.92 -6.72 38.98
C LYS A 45 -16.78 -6.40 37.48
N CYS A 46 -16.93 -5.13 37.10
CA CYS A 46 -16.64 -4.65 35.75
C CYS A 46 -15.17 -4.84 35.39
N MET A 47 -14.24 -4.46 36.27
CA MET A 47 -12.80 -4.62 36.05
C MET A 47 -12.42 -6.10 35.90
N TYR A 48 -12.88 -6.97 36.80
CA TYR A 48 -12.64 -8.41 36.72
C TYR A 48 -13.13 -9.02 35.40
N LYS A 49 -14.35 -8.64 34.95
CA LYS A 49 -14.89 -9.09 33.67
C LYS A 49 -14.08 -8.59 32.47
N ALA A 50 -13.61 -7.35 32.50
CA ALA A 50 -12.75 -6.80 31.45
C ALA A 50 -11.41 -7.55 31.36
N PHE A 51 -10.77 -7.83 32.50
CA PHE A 51 -9.55 -8.64 32.57
C PHE A 51 -9.77 -10.06 32.04
N LYS A 52 -10.84 -10.73 32.50
CA LYS A 52 -11.20 -12.08 32.03
C LYS A 52 -11.46 -12.10 30.52
N TRP A 53 -12.17 -11.10 29.99
CA TRP A 53 -12.41 -10.98 28.56
C TRP A 53 -11.12 -10.73 27.76
N SER A 54 -10.22 -9.88 28.27
CA SER A 54 -8.90 -9.66 27.65
C SER A 54 -8.08 -10.94 27.59
N SER A 55 -8.01 -11.69 28.69
CA SER A 55 -7.32 -12.98 28.76
C SER A 55 -7.89 -13.99 27.76
N MET A 56 -9.22 -14.15 27.72
CA MET A 56 -9.89 -15.03 26.74
C MET A 56 -9.66 -14.61 25.29
N THR A 57 -9.61 -13.31 25.02
CA THR A 57 -9.38 -12.77 23.67
C THR A 57 -7.95 -13.02 23.22
N PHE A 58 -6.97 -12.91 24.13
CA PHE A 58 -5.59 -13.23 23.85
C PHE A 58 -5.38 -14.72 23.53
N SER A 59 -5.96 -15.61 24.34
CA SER A 59 -5.89 -17.06 24.09
C SER A 59 -6.56 -17.45 22.76
N ARG A 60 -7.73 -16.89 22.45
CA ARG A 60 -8.40 -17.12 21.16
C ARG A 60 -7.54 -16.66 19.98
N LYS A 61 -6.95 -15.47 20.07
CA LYS A 61 -6.09 -14.94 19.01
C LYS A 61 -4.86 -15.83 18.79
N SER A 62 -4.24 -16.32 19.86
CA SER A 62 -3.10 -17.26 19.76
C SER A 62 -3.48 -18.57 19.06
N ILE A 63 -4.66 -19.13 19.36
CA ILE A 63 -5.15 -20.36 18.73
C ILE A 63 -5.50 -20.10 17.25
N GLU A 64 -6.16 -18.98 16.95
CA GLU A 64 -6.46 -18.57 15.58
C GLU A 64 -5.18 -18.38 14.76
N ASP A 65 -4.17 -17.70 15.31
CA ASP A 65 -2.88 -17.49 14.66
C ASP A 65 -2.17 -18.84 14.38
N GLN A 66 -2.21 -19.80 15.31
CA GLN A 66 -1.69 -21.16 15.09
C GLN A 66 -2.45 -21.92 13.98
N ILE A 67 -3.78 -21.86 13.98
CA ILE A 67 -4.62 -22.50 12.95
C ILE A 67 -4.35 -21.87 11.58
N ILE A 68 -4.16 -20.55 11.50
CA ILE A 68 -3.87 -19.85 10.25
C ILE A 68 -2.49 -20.24 9.72
N SER A 69 -1.48 -20.34 10.59
CA SER A 69 -0.12 -20.74 10.22
C SER A 69 -0.01 -22.18 9.73
N GLY A 70 -0.86 -23.09 10.23
CA GLY A 70 -0.87 -24.50 9.82
C GLY A 70 -1.59 -24.79 8.49
N ARG A 71 -2.29 -23.83 7.89
CA ARG A 71 -3.07 -24.04 6.67
C ARG A 71 -2.26 -23.75 5.41
N THR A 72 -2.13 -24.75 4.55
CA THR A 72 -1.72 -24.58 3.16
C THR A 72 -2.92 -24.14 2.33
N TYR A 73 -2.76 -23.03 1.60
CA TYR A 73 -3.79 -22.50 0.73
C TYR A 73 -3.25 -22.44 -0.69
N ASN A 74 -3.99 -23.03 -1.63
CA ASN A 74 -3.74 -22.87 -3.05
C ASN A 74 -4.47 -21.61 -3.52
N TYR A 75 -3.71 -20.58 -3.89
CA TYR A 75 -4.26 -19.36 -4.46
C TYR A 75 -4.08 -19.37 -5.97
N ASP A 76 -5.08 -18.87 -6.69
CA ASP A 76 -4.93 -18.47 -8.09
C ASP A 76 -4.10 -17.18 -8.16
N ALA A 77 -2.78 -17.34 -8.00
CA ALA A 77 -1.80 -16.26 -7.95
C ALA A 77 -0.48 -16.70 -8.58
N PRO A 78 0.27 -15.79 -9.24
CA PRO A 78 1.63 -16.07 -9.69
C PRO A 78 2.50 -16.64 -8.55
N GLN A 79 3.27 -17.69 -8.83
CA GLN A 79 4.07 -18.42 -7.82
C GLN A 79 4.92 -17.48 -6.94
N ARG A 80 5.47 -16.43 -7.54
CA ARG A 80 6.31 -15.43 -6.86
C ARG A 80 5.55 -14.64 -5.77
N LEU A 81 4.24 -14.50 -5.90
CA LEU A 81 3.38 -13.77 -4.96
C LEU A 81 2.88 -14.64 -3.80
N ILE A 82 2.94 -15.96 -3.91
CA ILE A 82 2.46 -16.88 -2.87
C ILE A 82 3.17 -16.63 -1.52
N PRO A 83 4.51 -16.51 -1.45
CA PRO A 83 5.20 -16.21 -0.19
C PRO A 83 4.71 -14.92 0.47
N LEU A 84 4.48 -13.88 -0.35
CA LEU A 84 3.93 -12.60 0.12
C LEU A 84 2.52 -12.77 0.71
N ILE A 85 1.65 -13.48 0.02
CA ILE A 85 0.25 -13.68 0.43
C ILE A 85 0.19 -14.48 1.74
N ASN A 86 1.07 -15.46 1.91
CA ASN A 86 1.16 -16.27 3.13
C ASN A 86 1.65 -15.48 4.33
N MET A 87 2.48 -14.46 4.15
CA MET A 87 2.93 -13.60 5.25
C MET A 87 1.87 -12.61 5.75
N LEU A 88 0.73 -12.47 5.06
CA LEU A 88 -0.32 -11.52 5.40
C LEU A 88 -1.38 -12.10 6.34
N THR A 89 -1.90 -11.25 7.23
CA THR A 89 -3.13 -11.50 8.01
C THR A 89 -4.30 -11.86 7.09
N PRO A 90 -5.27 -12.69 7.54
CA PRO A 90 -6.40 -13.10 6.70
C PRO A 90 -7.16 -11.93 6.09
N PHE A 91 -7.35 -10.85 6.85
CA PHE A 91 -7.99 -9.63 6.36
C PHE A 91 -7.21 -9.01 5.19
N ALA A 92 -5.93 -8.68 5.39
CA ALA A 92 -5.13 -8.06 4.35
C ALA A 92 -4.96 -8.97 3.13
N ARG A 93 -4.80 -10.27 3.38
CA ARG A 93 -4.74 -11.30 2.34
C ARG A 93 -5.96 -11.26 1.42
N SER A 94 -7.16 -11.24 1.99
CA SER A 94 -8.40 -11.14 1.20
C SER A 94 -8.42 -9.90 0.31
N LYS A 95 -7.94 -8.75 0.82
CA LYS A 95 -7.86 -7.50 0.06
C LYS A 95 -6.81 -7.55 -1.03
N VAL A 96 -5.64 -8.09 -0.74
CA VAL A 96 -4.53 -8.25 -1.71
C VAL A 96 -4.93 -9.20 -2.83
N LEU A 97 -5.64 -10.29 -2.55
CA LEU A 97 -6.19 -11.18 -3.58
C LEU A 97 -7.19 -10.46 -4.49
N CYS A 98 -8.04 -9.58 -3.95
CA CYS A 98 -8.91 -8.74 -4.77
C CYS A 98 -8.12 -7.76 -5.65
N GLU A 99 -7.04 -7.18 -5.13
CA GLU A 99 -6.17 -6.29 -5.89
C GLU A 99 -5.40 -7.05 -6.98
N LEU A 100 -4.98 -8.29 -6.73
CA LEU A 100 -4.30 -9.14 -7.70
C LEU A 100 -5.15 -9.38 -8.95
N LYS A 101 -6.44 -9.67 -8.77
CA LYS A 101 -7.39 -9.82 -9.89
C LYS A 101 -7.50 -8.56 -10.76
N LYS A 102 -7.23 -7.39 -10.20
CA LYS A 102 -7.27 -6.09 -10.90
C LYS A 102 -5.93 -5.72 -11.52
N MET A 103 -4.84 -6.39 -11.15
CA MET A 103 -3.50 -6.09 -11.64
C MET A 103 -3.39 -6.18 -13.17
N ARG A 104 -4.17 -7.07 -13.80
CA ARG A 104 -4.23 -7.20 -15.27
C ARG A 104 -4.71 -5.96 -16.02
N PHE A 105 -5.34 -5.01 -15.33
CA PHE A 105 -5.82 -3.75 -15.91
C PHE A 105 -4.83 -2.59 -15.72
N VAL A 106 -3.69 -2.86 -15.08
CA VAL A 106 -2.63 -1.88 -14.86
C VAL A 106 -1.62 -1.99 -15.99
N ASN A 107 -1.42 -0.87 -16.69
CA ASN A 107 -0.41 -0.75 -17.73
C ASN A 107 0.80 0.01 -17.20
N LEU A 108 1.99 -0.54 -17.41
CA LEU A 108 3.23 0.18 -17.13
C LEU A 108 3.58 1.04 -18.34
N GLU A 109 3.63 2.35 -18.18
CA GLU A 109 3.97 3.27 -19.28
C GLU A 109 5.47 3.47 -19.43
N TYR A 110 6.18 3.66 -18.31
CA TYR A 110 7.63 3.79 -18.31
C TYR A 110 8.26 3.53 -16.95
N GLU A 111 9.57 3.30 -16.99
CA GLU A 111 10.44 3.09 -15.84
C GLU A 111 11.58 4.12 -15.87
N SER A 112 11.96 4.64 -14.71
CA SER A 112 13.11 5.54 -14.55
C SER A 112 13.87 5.19 -13.28
N GLY A 113 14.94 4.40 -13.41
CA GLY A 113 15.71 3.90 -12.27
C GLY A 113 14.82 3.06 -11.34
N GLU A 114 14.63 3.52 -10.11
CA GLU A 114 13.77 2.88 -9.09
C GLU A 114 12.29 3.31 -9.17
N TRP A 115 11.91 4.16 -10.13
CA TRP A 115 10.54 4.64 -10.27
C TRP A 115 9.81 3.94 -11.41
N LEU A 116 8.57 3.53 -11.14
CA LEU A 116 7.65 2.95 -12.11
C LEU A 116 6.41 3.83 -12.25
N PHE A 117 6.04 4.13 -13.48
CA PHE A 117 4.91 5.00 -13.81
C PHE A 117 3.84 4.18 -14.54
N MET A 118 2.66 4.13 -13.94
CA MET A 118 1.59 3.21 -14.32
C MET A 118 0.30 3.95 -14.63
N VAL A 119 -0.45 3.42 -15.59
CA VAL A 119 -1.84 3.79 -15.85
C VAL A 119 -2.75 2.68 -15.36
N ASP A 120 -3.74 3.08 -14.58
CA ASP A 120 -4.80 2.20 -14.13
C ASP A 120 -6.12 2.96 -14.20
N SER A 121 -7.05 2.41 -14.97
CA SER A 121 -8.39 3.00 -15.16
C SER A 121 -8.33 4.47 -15.63
N GLY A 122 -7.40 4.79 -16.53
CA GLY A 122 -7.18 6.13 -17.09
C GLY A 122 -6.53 7.13 -16.12
N GLN A 123 -6.09 6.68 -14.94
CA GLN A 123 -5.40 7.50 -13.95
C GLN A 123 -3.93 7.11 -13.83
N TYR A 124 -3.09 8.11 -13.55
CA TYR A 124 -1.66 7.93 -13.38
C TYR A 124 -1.28 7.65 -11.93
N TYR A 125 -0.38 6.69 -11.77
CA TYR A 125 0.18 6.25 -10.50
C TYR A 125 1.68 6.09 -10.59
N GLU A 126 2.33 6.32 -9.46
CA GLU A 126 3.78 6.25 -9.32
C GLU A 126 4.09 5.23 -8.22
N VAL A 127 5.10 4.41 -8.48
CA VAL A 127 5.65 3.46 -7.52
C VAL A 127 7.14 3.73 -7.40
N ASP A 128 7.58 4.06 -6.18
CA ASP A 128 9.00 4.07 -5.83
C ASP A 128 9.37 2.70 -5.28
N VAL A 129 10.14 1.96 -6.07
CA VAL A 129 10.59 0.60 -5.78
C VAL A 129 11.59 0.57 -4.63
N SER A 130 12.45 1.59 -4.52
CA SER A 130 13.52 1.65 -3.51
C SER A 130 12.97 1.62 -2.08
N ILE A 131 11.82 2.27 -1.88
CA ILE A 131 11.11 2.34 -0.60
C ILE A 131 9.77 1.58 -0.61
N CYS A 132 9.44 0.90 -1.71
CA CYS A 132 8.21 0.13 -1.89
C CYS A 132 6.93 0.93 -1.56
N GLN A 133 6.85 2.16 -2.06
CA GLN A 133 5.68 3.03 -1.86
C GLN A 133 4.93 3.27 -3.16
N CYS A 134 3.62 3.46 -3.06
CA CYS A 134 2.77 3.86 -4.19
C CYS A 134 1.90 5.05 -3.79
N ASN A 135 1.66 5.97 -4.72
CA ASN A 135 0.81 7.14 -4.48
C ASN A 135 -0.71 6.85 -4.60
N CYS A 136 -1.12 5.60 -4.83
CA CYS A 136 -2.53 5.25 -4.98
C CYS A 136 -3.27 5.30 -3.63
N SER A 137 -4.58 5.59 -3.68
CA SER A 137 -5.42 5.69 -2.47
C SER A 137 -5.48 4.37 -1.69
N THR A 138 -5.51 3.22 -2.36
CA THR A 138 -5.49 1.91 -1.68
C THR A 138 -4.28 1.77 -0.77
N PHE A 139 -3.08 2.12 -1.26
CA PHE A 139 -1.87 2.01 -0.46
C PHE A 139 -1.82 3.10 0.62
N ASN A 140 -2.09 4.36 0.25
CA ASN A 140 -2.03 5.48 1.19
C ASN A 140 -3.01 5.33 2.36
N MET A 141 -4.25 4.93 2.06
CA MET A 141 -5.28 4.77 3.07
C MET A 141 -5.12 3.47 3.85
N CYS A 142 -4.82 2.34 3.19
CA CYS A 142 -4.92 1.04 3.86
C CYS A 142 -3.58 0.38 4.20
N ARG A 143 -2.48 0.79 3.56
CA ARG A 143 -1.11 0.27 3.77
C ARG A 143 -0.94 -1.24 3.64
N TYR A 144 -1.73 -1.89 2.79
CA TYR A 144 -1.43 -3.24 2.28
C TYR A 144 -0.98 -3.15 0.81
N PRO A 145 -0.31 -4.17 0.26
CA PRO A 145 0.11 -4.17 -1.14
C PRO A 145 -1.04 -3.88 -2.10
N CYS A 146 -0.95 -2.78 -2.85
CA CYS A 146 -1.91 -2.46 -3.91
C CYS A 146 -1.51 -3.12 -5.23
N ARG A 147 -2.42 -3.18 -6.19
CA ARG A 147 -2.13 -3.75 -7.52
C ARG A 147 -0.90 -3.17 -8.23
N HIS A 148 -0.60 -1.88 -8.05
CA HIS A 148 0.60 -1.25 -8.61
C HIS A 148 1.89 -1.80 -7.96
N LEU A 149 1.90 -1.96 -6.64
CA LEU A 149 3.03 -2.56 -5.92
C LEU A 149 3.18 -4.05 -6.24
N LEU A 150 2.07 -4.76 -6.42
CA LEU A 150 2.11 -6.16 -6.86
C LEU A 150 2.71 -6.28 -8.26
N LEU A 151 2.34 -5.40 -9.19
CA LEU A 151 2.93 -5.36 -10.53
C LEU A 151 4.42 -5.02 -10.47
N ALA A 152 4.80 -4.00 -9.68
CA ALA A 152 6.19 -3.63 -9.46
C ALA A 152 7.02 -4.80 -8.93
N TYR A 153 6.48 -5.52 -7.95
CA TYR A 153 7.10 -6.71 -7.37
C TYR A 153 7.30 -7.80 -8.43
N VAL A 154 6.29 -8.10 -9.24
CA VAL A 154 6.39 -9.10 -10.32
C VAL A 154 7.44 -8.69 -11.35
N LYS A 155 7.51 -7.41 -11.71
CA LYS A 155 8.47 -6.87 -12.71
C LYS A 155 9.90 -6.84 -12.21
N ARG A 156 10.15 -6.36 -10.99
CA ARG A 156 11.51 -6.20 -10.44
C ARG A 156 11.94 -7.45 -9.68
N ARG A 157 12.72 -8.32 -10.33
CA ARG A 157 13.18 -9.62 -9.77
C ARG A 157 13.97 -9.52 -8.47
N ASN A 158 14.66 -8.40 -8.26
CA ASN A 158 15.52 -8.19 -7.10
C ASN A 158 14.75 -7.77 -5.84
N LEU A 159 13.46 -7.42 -5.97
CA LEU A 159 12.61 -7.15 -4.81
C LEU A 159 12.26 -8.43 -4.08
N THR A 160 12.52 -8.43 -2.77
CA THR A 160 12.12 -9.47 -1.84
C THR A 160 10.74 -9.19 -1.23
N THR A 161 10.06 -10.24 -0.79
CA THR A 161 8.79 -10.12 -0.05
C THR A 161 8.93 -9.21 1.19
N HIS A 162 10.06 -9.32 1.90
CA HIS A 162 10.31 -8.52 3.10
C HIS A 162 10.42 -7.02 2.79
N GLN A 163 11.10 -6.66 1.69
CA GLN A 163 11.20 -5.26 1.23
C GLN A 163 9.82 -4.72 0.86
N LEU A 164 9.03 -5.45 0.07
CA LEU A 164 7.70 -4.98 -0.33
C LEU A 164 6.76 -4.79 0.87
N LEU A 165 6.83 -5.70 1.85
CA LEU A 165 6.00 -5.63 3.05
C LEU A 165 6.57 -4.70 4.13
N ARG A 166 7.69 -4.00 3.90
CA ARG A 166 8.30 -3.07 4.88
C ARG A 166 7.30 -2.00 5.32
N CYS A 167 6.62 -1.35 4.37
CA CYS A 167 5.60 -0.35 4.64
C CYS A 167 4.21 -0.94 4.97
N CYS A 168 4.09 -2.28 4.99
CA CYS A 168 2.86 -3.01 5.27
C CYS A 168 2.93 -3.80 6.59
N CYS A 169 3.84 -3.43 7.50
CA CYS A 169 4.21 -4.21 8.68
C CYS A 169 3.02 -4.63 9.54
N ARG A 170 2.03 -3.75 9.73
CA ARG A 170 0.79 -4.01 10.48
C ARG A 170 0.07 -5.27 10.02
N TRP A 171 0.13 -5.57 8.73
CA TRP A 171 -0.63 -6.65 8.11
C TRP A 171 0.13 -7.96 8.03
N LYS A 172 1.35 -8.06 8.57
CA LYS A 172 2.10 -9.31 8.66
C LYS A 172 1.55 -10.20 9.77
N LEU A 173 1.52 -11.52 9.57
CA LEU A 173 1.11 -12.51 10.58
C LEU A 173 2.06 -12.50 11.79
N GLU A 174 3.35 -12.65 11.53
CA GLU A 174 4.39 -12.63 12.57
C GLU A 174 4.89 -11.20 12.78
N ASN A 175 4.05 -10.37 13.38
CA ASN A 175 4.45 -9.03 13.77
C ASN A 175 5.13 -9.06 15.15
N ARG A 176 6.23 -9.82 15.26
CA ARG A 176 7.10 -9.77 16.45
C ARG A 176 7.97 -8.52 16.32
N TYR A 177 7.57 -7.46 17.02
CA TYR A 177 8.27 -6.17 17.10
C TYR A 177 8.36 -5.43 15.78
N ASN A 178 7.58 -4.35 15.64
CA ASN A 178 7.96 -3.12 14.91
C ASN A 178 6.80 -2.12 14.97
N LEU A 179 6.58 -1.56 16.16
CA LEU A 179 5.67 -0.42 16.36
C LEU A 179 6.31 0.93 16.00
N GLN A 180 7.57 0.95 15.53
CA GLN A 180 8.39 2.16 15.46
C GLN A 180 8.38 2.91 14.11
N ASN A 181 7.82 2.39 13.02
CA ASN A 181 7.98 3.01 11.68
C ASN A 181 6.68 3.52 11.04
N ASN A 182 5.66 3.90 11.82
CA ASN A 182 4.43 4.47 11.26
C ASN A 182 4.52 5.97 10.91
N THR A 183 5.67 6.61 11.14
CA THR A 183 6.00 7.94 10.60
C THR A 183 6.56 7.77 9.18
N ALA A 184 5.68 7.54 8.20
CA ALA A 184 6.08 7.44 6.80
C ALA A 184 5.39 8.51 5.97
N ILE A 185 6.17 9.52 5.59
CA ILE A 185 5.88 10.51 4.54
C ILE A 185 5.29 9.75 3.34
N SER A 186 4.01 9.94 3.07
CA SER A 186 3.38 9.39 1.88
C SER A 186 3.98 10.08 0.66
N LEU A 187 4.28 9.33 -0.40
CA LEU A 187 4.52 9.90 -1.72
C LEU A 187 3.42 10.91 -2.05
N ARG A 188 3.77 12.21 -2.06
CA ARG A 188 2.87 13.24 -2.56
C ARG A 188 2.67 12.96 -4.04
N ARG A 189 1.42 12.96 -4.47
CA ARG A 189 1.08 12.89 -5.88
C ARG A 189 1.71 14.10 -6.57
N ARG A 190 2.64 13.89 -7.51
CA ARG A 190 3.19 14.99 -8.32
C ARG A 190 2.06 15.60 -9.16
N SER A 191 2.19 16.89 -9.50
CA SER A 191 1.14 17.60 -10.21
C SER A 191 0.94 17.04 -11.62
N LYS A 192 -0.24 17.24 -12.23
CA LYS A 192 -0.53 16.75 -13.59
C LYS A 192 0.44 17.34 -14.61
N GLU A 193 0.84 18.59 -14.39
CA GLU A 193 1.79 19.34 -15.21
C GLU A 193 3.16 18.68 -15.19
N TYR A 194 3.63 18.21 -14.02
CA TYR A 194 4.88 17.47 -13.90
C TYR A 194 4.86 16.17 -14.71
N ILE A 195 3.77 15.41 -14.63
CA ILE A 195 3.60 14.16 -15.38
C ILE A 195 3.58 14.42 -16.89
N GLN A 196 2.92 15.50 -17.31
CA GLN A 196 2.85 15.92 -18.72
C GLN A 196 4.21 16.39 -19.25
N LEU A 197 4.98 17.12 -18.44
CA LEU A 197 6.35 17.53 -18.76
C LEU A 197 7.29 16.33 -18.94
N GLN A 198 7.23 15.32 -18.05
CA GLN A 198 8.05 14.11 -18.20
C GLN A 198 7.70 13.32 -19.47
N ARG A 199 6.41 13.29 -19.86
CA ARG A 199 5.97 12.66 -21.11
C ARG A 199 6.46 13.42 -22.34
N LEU A 200 6.33 14.74 -22.35
CA LEU A 200 6.87 15.59 -23.41
C LEU A 200 8.38 15.39 -23.55
N GLN A 201 9.12 15.40 -22.44
CA GLN A 201 10.55 15.11 -22.44
C GLN A 201 10.86 13.73 -23.03
N ARG A 202 10.05 12.70 -22.74
CA ARG A 202 10.20 11.37 -23.34
C ARG A 202 9.93 11.37 -24.84
N MET A 203 8.82 11.97 -25.30
CA MET A 203 8.50 12.04 -26.73
C MET A 203 9.62 12.76 -27.49
N CYS A 204 10.09 13.89 -26.95
CA CYS A 204 11.22 14.61 -27.53
C CYS A 204 12.49 13.76 -27.52
N LYS A 205 12.79 13.04 -26.44
CA LYS A 205 13.95 12.13 -26.39
C LYS A 205 13.84 11.03 -27.45
N GLN A 206 12.69 10.38 -27.58
CA GLN A 206 12.48 9.34 -28.60
C GLN A 206 12.63 9.89 -30.01
N GLN A 207 12.05 11.05 -30.30
CA GLN A 207 12.23 11.73 -31.59
C GLN A 207 13.70 12.09 -31.87
N ILE A 208 14.45 12.50 -30.84
CA ILE A 208 15.89 12.78 -30.97
C ILE A 208 16.67 11.48 -31.23
N VAL A 209 16.35 10.39 -30.55
CA VAL A 209 16.98 9.08 -30.77
C VAL A 209 16.70 8.58 -32.18
N GLU A 210 15.45 8.65 -32.64
CA GLU A 210 15.02 8.23 -33.98
C GLU A 210 15.72 9.03 -35.08
N LYS A 211 15.89 10.35 -34.87
CA LYS A 211 16.43 11.25 -35.90
C LYS A 211 17.96 11.37 -35.88
N TYR A 212 18.60 11.26 -34.72
CA TYR A 212 20.02 11.59 -34.53
C TYR A 212 20.82 10.48 -33.82
N GLY A 213 20.18 9.38 -33.44
CA GLY A 213 20.82 8.26 -32.78
C GLY A 213 21.02 8.45 -31.27
N GLU A 214 21.17 7.33 -30.57
CA GLU A 214 21.18 7.23 -29.11
C GLU A 214 22.36 7.97 -28.46
N ARG A 215 23.54 7.95 -29.11
CA ARG A 215 24.73 8.68 -28.64
C ARG A 215 24.48 10.18 -28.52
N PHE A 216 23.82 10.77 -29.52
CA PHE A 216 23.53 12.20 -29.55
C PHE A 216 22.47 12.57 -28.52
N ALA A 217 21.39 11.76 -28.40
CA ALA A 217 20.35 11.96 -27.40
C ALA A 217 20.91 12.00 -25.97
N ASN A 218 21.81 11.08 -25.62
CA ASN A 218 22.46 11.03 -24.31
C ASN A 218 23.37 12.24 -24.04
N GLN A 219 24.00 12.80 -25.09
CA GLN A 219 24.84 13.98 -24.99
C GLN A 219 24.01 15.24 -24.71
N VAL A 220 22.84 15.36 -25.36
CA VAL A 220 21.86 16.42 -25.11
C VAL A 220 21.33 16.33 -23.68
N GLU A 221 20.96 15.13 -23.23
CA GLU A 221 20.44 14.90 -21.87
C GLU A 221 21.44 15.34 -20.79
N ARG A 222 22.73 14.98 -20.96
CA ARG A 222 23.81 15.42 -20.07
C ARG A 222 23.97 16.94 -20.04
N LYS A 223 23.90 17.62 -21.20
CA LYS A 223 24.00 19.08 -21.27
C LYS A 223 22.83 19.77 -20.57
N VAL A 224 21.61 19.26 -20.78
CA VAL A 224 20.40 19.77 -20.11
C VAL A 224 20.49 19.56 -18.60
N TYR A 225 20.90 18.37 -18.15
CA TYR A 225 21.09 18.08 -16.73
C TYR A 225 22.13 19.01 -16.07
N ASN A 226 23.27 19.22 -16.72
CA ASN A 226 24.31 20.14 -16.24
C ASN A 226 23.84 21.60 -16.21
N PHE A 227 22.99 22.01 -17.15
CA PHE A 227 22.39 23.34 -17.16
C PHE A 227 21.45 23.55 -15.95
N TYR A 228 20.59 22.57 -15.66
CA TYR A 228 19.72 22.63 -14.47
C TYR A 228 20.50 22.63 -13.16
N LEU A 229 21.56 21.82 -13.05
CA LEU A 229 22.43 21.82 -11.87
C LEU A 229 23.12 23.17 -11.63
N ARG A 230 23.44 23.93 -12.69
CA ARG A 230 24.01 25.26 -12.55
C ARG A 230 23.01 26.27 -12.02
N ILE A 231 21.76 26.22 -12.48
CA ILE A 231 20.68 27.12 -12.02
C ILE A 231 20.29 26.87 -10.56
N ILE A 232 20.31 25.61 -10.11
CA ILE A 232 19.92 25.27 -8.73
C ILE A 232 21.02 25.63 -7.73
N ASN A 233 22.29 25.65 -8.17
CA ASN A 233 23.45 25.92 -7.32
C ASN A 233 23.97 27.37 -7.44
N SER A 234 23.21 28.26 -8.09
CA SER A 234 23.45 29.70 -8.21
C SER A 234 22.39 30.47 -7.42
#